data_AF-E4ZQQ0-F1
#
_entry.id   AF-E4ZQQ0-F1
#
_cell.length_a   1.000
_cell.length_b   1.000
_cell.length_c   1.000
_cell.angle_alpha   90.00
_cell.angle_beta   90.00
_cell.angle_gamma   90.00
#
_symmetry.space_group_name_H-M   'P 1'
#
loop_
_entity.id
_entity.type
_entity.pdbx_description
1 polymer ?
#
loop_
_entity_poly.entity_id
_entity_poly.type
_entity_poly.pdbx_seq_one_letter_code
_entity_poly.pdbx_strand_id
1 'polypeptide(L)'
;MATEPVSLEQIVAAMDLDKYFSHHSLDNLPAESGLDGEFSLYKTLSGFPLQHKALTRLRRCAFIVGPIMRRRGWQMPILSELLPFDDCLGKTYFTRHIRYRTLRNEVTLIPQEMRLRLRYPNDPGSILPMKQIMRTVLHELAHFHHRNHFFSFYRFNAVLLAELECDVREGCHREKVGWREIPSMVASCEEMRNSMIRDAGEKIRAFLGSLQEMQDNLVSVSGRHRVKELE
;
A
#
# COMPACT_ATOMS: atom_id res chain seq x y z
N MET A 1 -11.89 -2.05 -41.29
CA MET A 1 -11.97 -1.52 -39.92
C MET A 1 -10.87 -2.18 -39.12
N ALA A 2 -9.77 -1.48 -38.88
CA ALA A 2 -8.71 -1.99 -38.01
C ALA A 2 -9.22 -1.91 -36.57
N THR A 3 -9.35 -3.06 -35.90
CA THR A 3 -9.58 -3.13 -34.46
C THR A 3 -8.34 -2.54 -33.78
N GLU A 4 -8.51 -1.46 -33.03
CA GLU A 4 -7.42 -0.91 -32.22
C GLU A 4 -6.83 -2.00 -31.31
N PRO A 5 -5.50 -2.06 -31.15
CA PRO A 5 -4.89 -3.04 -30.26
C PRO A 5 -5.33 -2.75 -28.83
N VAL A 6 -6.01 -3.73 -28.22
CA VAL A 6 -6.38 -3.72 -26.80
C VAL A 6 -5.12 -3.46 -25.98
N SER A 7 -5.10 -2.40 -25.17
CA SER A 7 -3.91 -2.05 -24.39
C SER A 7 -3.61 -3.14 -23.37
N LEU A 8 -2.33 -3.37 -23.06
CA LEU A 8 -1.92 -4.33 -22.01
C LEU A 8 -2.61 -4.01 -20.67
N GLU A 9 -2.92 -2.74 -20.41
CA GLU A 9 -3.70 -2.29 -19.24
C GLU A 9 -5.13 -2.86 -19.24
N GLN A 10 -5.81 -2.91 -20.39
CA GLN A 10 -7.13 -3.51 -20.55
C GLN A 10 -7.10 -5.04 -20.42
N ILE A 11 -6.01 -5.68 -20.85
CA ILE A 11 -5.78 -7.12 -20.67
C ILE A 11 -5.54 -7.45 -19.19
N VAL A 12 -4.77 -6.62 -18.46
CA VAL A 12 -4.47 -6.80 -17.04
C VAL A 12 -5.69 -6.54 -16.15
N ALA A 13 -6.54 -5.56 -16.49
CA ALA A 13 -7.74 -5.23 -15.73
C ALA A 13 -8.84 -6.32 -15.78
N ALA A 14 -8.84 -7.17 -16.82
CA ALA A 14 -9.82 -8.24 -17.02
C ALA A 14 -9.32 -9.64 -16.59
N MET A 15 -8.09 -9.76 -16.10
CA MET A 15 -7.48 -11.05 -15.74
C MET A 15 -7.49 -11.29 -14.23
N ASP A 16 -7.79 -12.53 -13.83
CA ASP A 16 -7.54 -13.02 -12.48
C ASP A 16 -6.04 -12.87 -12.15
N LEU A 17 -5.70 -11.78 -11.45
CA LEU A 17 -4.31 -11.41 -11.14
C LEU A 17 -3.63 -12.46 -10.26
N ASP A 18 -4.39 -13.24 -9.48
CA ASP A 18 -3.83 -14.20 -8.53
C ASP A 18 -3.09 -15.35 -9.25
N LYS A 19 -3.44 -15.65 -10.52
CA LYS A 19 -2.72 -16.64 -11.34
C LYS A 19 -1.29 -16.22 -11.70
N TYR A 20 -0.98 -14.92 -11.63
CA TYR A 20 0.36 -14.39 -11.90
C TYR A 20 1.24 -14.35 -10.65
N PHE A 21 0.73 -14.79 -9.50
CA PHE A 21 1.49 -14.78 -8.26
C PHE A 21 1.91 -16.19 -7.84
N SER A 22 3.20 -16.35 -7.58
CA SER A 22 3.69 -17.46 -6.75
C SER A 22 3.50 -17.08 -5.29
N HIS A 23 2.90 -18.00 -4.53
CA HIS A 23 2.54 -17.82 -3.13
C HIS A 23 3.52 -18.58 -2.24
N HIS A 24 4.07 -17.90 -1.23
CA HIS A 24 5.11 -18.42 -0.36
C HIS A 24 4.69 -18.25 1.09
N SER A 25 4.13 -19.30 1.69
CA SER A 25 3.82 -19.32 3.14
C SER A 25 5.11 -19.32 3.95
N LEU A 26 5.20 -18.48 4.98
CA LEU A 26 6.35 -18.43 5.87
C LEU A 26 6.69 -19.81 6.47
N ASP A 27 5.67 -20.58 6.84
CA ASP A 27 5.82 -21.92 7.43
C ASP A 27 6.53 -22.92 6.50
N ASN A 28 6.51 -22.67 5.19
CA ASN A 28 7.11 -23.53 4.17
C ASN A 28 8.45 -23.01 3.65
N LEU A 29 8.91 -21.84 4.12
CA LEU A 29 10.15 -21.23 3.67
C LEU A 29 11.32 -21.65 4.57
N PRO A 30 12.53 -21.84 4.02
CA PRO A 30 13.70 -22.14 4.82
C PRO A 30 14.03 -20.95 5.73
N ALA A 31 14.30 -21.24 7.01
CA ALA A 31 14.74 -20.22 7.95
C ALA A 31 16.10 -19.65 7.50
N GLU A 32 16.16 -18.33 7.33
CA GLU A 32 17.35 -17.63 6.88
C GLU A 32 17.65 -16.44 7.79
N SER A 33 18.91 -16.33 8.18
CA SER A 33 19.37 -15.26 9.05
C SER A 33 19.18 -13.88 8.40
N GLY A 34 18.41 -13.02 9.07
CA GLY A 34 18.18 -11.64 8.59
C GLY A 34 17.05 -11.51 7.58
N LEU A 35 16.18 -12.52 7.49
CA LEU A 35 14.93 -12.52 6.75
C LEU A 35 13.75 -12.74 7.70
N ASP A 36 12.56 -12.41 7.18
CA ASP A 36 11.25 -12.61 7.79
C ASP A 36 10.92 -11.73 9.00
N GLY A 37 9.62 -11.53 9.24
CA GLY A 37 9.11 -10.62 10.26
C GLY A 37 7.64 -10.88 10.57
N GLU A 38 6.85 -9.83 10.73
CA GLU A 38 5.44 -9.91 11.17
C GLU A 38 4.46 -10.27 10.04
N PHE A 39 4.93 -10.97 9.00
CA PHE A 39 4.15 -11.34 7.82
C PHE A 39 4.11 -12.86 7.69
N SER A 40 2.95 -13.43 7.36
CA SER A 40 2.76 -14.88 7.24
C SER A 40 2.80 -15.38 5.81
N LEU A 41 2.56 -14.52 4.82
CA LEU A 41 2.52 -14.89 3.41
C LEU A 41 3.24 -13.87 2.54
N TYR A 42 4.05 -14.37 1.61
CA TYR A 42 4.68 -13.56 0.57
C TYR A 42 4.12 -13.92 -0.82
N LYS A 43 3.91 -12.92 -1.67
CA LYS A 43 3.55 -13.17 -3.09
C LYS A 43 4.54 -12.50 -4.03
N THR A 44 5.07 -13.23 -5.01
CA THR A 44 5.97 -12.71 -6.05
C THR A 44 5.40 -12.96 -7.44
N LEU A 45 5.79 -12.15 -8.42
CA LEU A 45 5.35 -12.34 -9.80
C LEU A 45 5.93 -13.62 -10.40
N SER A 46 5.06 -14.54 -10.78
CA SER A 46 5.37 -15.79 -11.47
C SER A 46 5.83 -15.52 -12.91
N GLY A 47 6.88 -16.21 -13.34
CA GLY A 47 7.44 -16.07 -14.69
C GLY A 47 8.31 -14.81 -14.92
N PHE A 48 8.42 -13.91 -13.94
CA PHE A 48 9.34 -12.77 -14.04
C PHE A 48 10.78 -13.19 -13.68
N PRO A 49 11.81 -12.57 -14.30
CA PRO A 49 13.21 -12.90 -14.05
C PRO A 49 13.57 -12.68 -12.57
N LEU A 50 14.59 -13.37 -12.03
CA LEU A 50 15.06 -13.14 -10.65
C LEU A 50 13.96 -13.23 -9.56
N GLN A 51 12.91 -14.02 -9.78
CA GLN A 51 11.80 -14.16 -8.82
C GLN A 51 12.27 -14.51 -7.40
N HIS A 52 13.26 -15.41 -7.26
CA HIS A 52 13.86 -15.73 -5.96
C HIS A 52 14.43 -14.50 -5.25
N LYS A 53 15.07 -13.55 -5.98
CA LYS A 53 15.57 -12.31 -5.40
C LYS A 53 14.43 -11.39 -4.97
N ALA A 54 13.35 -11.35 -5.74
CA ALA A 54 12.14 -10.61 -5.35
C ALA A 54 11.58 -11.15 -4.01
N LEU A 55 11.47 -12.47 -3.86
CA LEU A 55 11.09 -13.09 -2.59
C LEU A 55 12.06 -12.71 -1.46
N THR A 56 13.37 -12.85 -1.68
CA THR A 56 14.38 -12.43 -0.69
C THR A 56 14.23 -10.96 -0.31
N ARG A 57 13.88 -10.07 -1.25
CA ARG A 57 13.62 -8.65 -0.95
C ARG A 57 12.42 -8.46 -0.03
N LEU A 58 11.29 -9.10 -0.32
CA LEU A 58 10.10 -9.00 0.53
C LEU A 58 10.39 -9.51 1.95
N ARG A 59 10.99 -10.70 2.06
CA ARG A 59 11.40 -11.29 3.35
C ARG A 59 12.39 -10.39 4.09
N ARG A 60 13.31 -9.75 3.38
CA ARG A 60 14.27 -8.82 3.97
C ARG A 60 13.59 -7.54 4.46
N CYS A 61 12.63 -6.98 3.72
CA CYS A 61 11.83 -5.85 4.18
C CYS A 61 11.09 -6.19 5.47
N ALA A 62 10.43 -7.36 5.53
CA ALA A 62 9.74 -7.85 6.71
C ALA A 62 10.66 -7.91 7.95
N PHE A 63 11.89 -8.41 7.78
CA PHE A 63 12.89 -8.42 8.85
C PHE A 63 13.25 -7.01 9.34
N ILE A 64 13.52 -6.10 8.41
CA ILE A 64 13.96 -4.73 8.75
C ILE A 64 12.87 -3.98 9.51
N VAL A 65 11.60 -4.07 9.11
CA VAL A 65 10.50 -3.36 9.81
C VAL A 65 9.90 -4.11 11.00
N GLY A 66 10.30 -5.37 11.20
CA GLY A 66 9.78 -6.23 12.28
C GLY A 66 9.77 -5.55 13.66
N PRO A 67 10.88 -4.93 14.13
CA PRO A 67 10.89 -4.25 15.43
C PRO A 67 9.85 -3.12 15.56
N ILE A 68 9.68 -2.29 14.52
CA ILE A 68 8.65 -1.22 14.48
C ILE A 68 7.25 -1.83 14.59
N MET A 69 6.96 -2.86 13.77
CA MET A 69 5.66 -3.50 13.77
C MET A 69 5.32 -4.13 15.12
N ARG A 70 6.27 -4.82 15.76
CA ARG A 70 6.10 -5.42 17.09
C ARG A 70 5.81 -4.37 18.16
N ARG A 71 6.62 -3.29 18.23
CA ARG A 71 6.42 -2.20 19.20
C ARG A 71 5.05 -1.55 19.05
N ARG A 72 4.52 -1.50 17.83
CA ARG A 72 3.24 -0.85 17.53
C ARG A 72 2.05 -1.83 17.54
N GLY A 73 2.27 -3.11 17.80
CA GLY A 73 1.23 -4.15 17.74
C GLY A 73 0.60 -4.27 16.36
N TRP A 74 1.32 -3.91 15.30
CA TRP A 74 0.81 -3.98 13.93
C TRP A 74 0.92 -5.39 13.39
N GLN A 75 -0.12 -5.80 12.70
CA GLN A 75 -0.23 -7.11 12.05
C GLN A 75 -0.63 -6.88 10.60
N MET A 76 0.07 -7.53 9.69
CA MET A 76 -0.24 -7.51 8.26
C MET A 76 0.09 -8.87 7.67
N PRO A 77 -0.92 -9.62 7.18
CA PRO A 77 -0.68 -11.01 6.83
C PRO A 77 0.16 -11.15 5.55
N ILE A 78 -0.01 -10.26 4.57
CA ILE A 78 0.53 -10.44 3.22
C ILE A 78 1.49 -9.30 2.84
N LEU A 79 2.68 -9.67 2.38
CA LEU A 79 3.62 -8.77 1.71
C LEU A 79 3.91 -9.27 0.30
N SER A 80 3.64 -8.46 -0.71
CA SER A 80 3.65 -8.92 -2.09
C SER A 80 4.27 -7.93 -3.07
N GLU A 81 4.57 -8.43 -4.26
CA GLU A 81 5.15 -7.66 -5.34
C GLU A 81 4.07 -6.95 -6.18
N LEU A 82 4.31 -5.68 -6.52
CA LEU A 82 3.54 -4.95 -7.55
C LEU A 82 4.07 -5.25 -8.94
N LEU A 83 3.22 -5.08 -9.95
CA LEU A 83 3.67 -5.12 -11.34
C LEU A 83 4.70 -4.00 -11.57
N PRO A 84 5.78 -4.24 -12.33
CA PRO A 84 6.82 -3.22 -12.55
C PRO A 84 6.27 -1.93 -13.18
N PHE A 85 5.21 -2.08 -13.97
CA PHE A 85 4.56 -1.04 -14.76
C PHE A 85 3.35 -0.41 -14.06
N ASP A 86 3.07 -0.74 -12.79
CA ASP A 86 2.10 0.05 -12.01
C ASP A 86 2.53 1.54 -12.00
N ASP A 87 1.64 2.46 -11.62
CA ASP A 87 2.01 3.89 -11.52
C ASP A 87 2.62 4.27 -10.17
N CYS A 88 2.46 3.43 -9.14
CA CYS A 88 2.91 3.73 -7.78
C CYS A 88 3.94 2.72 -7.24
N LEU A 89 4.80 3.19 -6.34
CA LEU A 89 5.85 2.36 -5.75
C LEU A 89 5.32 1.35 -4.72
N GLY A 90 4.19 1.64 -4.08
CA GLY A 90 3.55 0.79 -3.08
C GLY A 90 2.04 1.01 -3.02
N LYS A 91 1.33 0.03 -2.47
CA LYS A 91 -0.10 0.11 -2.13
C LYS A 91 -0.35 -0.70 -0.86
N THR A 92 -1.19 -0.20 0.04
CA THR A 92 -1.67 -0.97 1.19
C THR A 92 -3.18 -1.11 1.15
N TYR A 93 -3.65 -2.35 1.30
CA TYR A 93 -5.05 -2.73 1.24
C TYR A 93 -5.59 -2.98 2.65
N PHE A 94 -6.80 -2.48 2.90
CA PHE A 94 -7.49 -2.58 4.17
C PHE A 94 -8.91 -3.10 3.95
N THR A 95 -9.34 -4.03 4.79
CA THR A 95 -10.74 -4.44 4.87
C THR A 95 -11.45 -3.59 5.92
N ARG A 96 -12.64 -3.11 5.57
CA ARG A 96 -13.51 -2.37 6.48
C ARG A 96 -14.37 -3.34 7.28
N HIS A 97 -14.14 -3.42 8.58
CA HIS A 97 -14.97 -4.17 9.51
C HIS A 97 -15.92 -3.21 10.23
N ILE A 98 -17.22 -3.48 10.18
CA ILE A 98 -18.25 -2.66 10.82
C ILE A 98 -18.88 -3.47 11.95
N ARG A 99 -18.80 -2.94 13.16
CA ARG A 99 -19.56 -3.47 14.29
C ARG A 99 -20.75 -2.56 14.55
N TYR A 100 -21.94 -3.08 14.25
CA TYR A 100 -23.19 -2.37 14.50
C TYR A 100 -23.45 -2.30 16.01
N ARG A 101 -23.67 -1.09 16.53
CA ARG A 101 -24.07 -0.86 17.93
C ARG A 101 -25.26 0.08 17.96
N THR A 102 -26.02 0.06 19.05
CA THR A 102 -27.30 0.77 19.20
C THR A 102 -27.20 2.29 19.00
N LEU A 103 -26.04 2.88 19.32
CA LEU A 103 -25.82 4.34 19.25
C LEU A 103 -24.95 4.77 18.07
N ARG A 104 -23.90 4.01 17.75
CA ARG A 104 -22.99 4.31 16.65
C ARG A 104 -22.29 3.04 16.17
N ASN A 105 -22.24 2.88 14.85
CA ASN A 105 -21.42 1.84 14.23
C ASN A 105 -19.94 2.12 14.48
N GLU A 106 -19.24 1.13 14.99
CA GLU A 106 -17.80 1.15 15.15
C GLU A 106 -17.17 0.61 13.87
N VAL A 107 -16.25 1.36 13.27
CA VAL A 107 -15.63 1.02 11.99
C VAL A 107 -14.14 0.85 12.22
N THR A 108 -13.64 -0.35 11.97
CA THR A 108 -12.22 -0.70 12.09
C THR A 108 -11.67 -1.05 10.72
N LEU A 109 -10.49 -0.51 10.40
CA LEU A 109 -9.75 -0.86 9.18
C LEU A 109 -8.69 -1.89 9.54
N ILE A 110 -8.79 -3.06 8.93
CA ILE A 110 -7.88 -4.18 9.19
C ILE A 110 -6.91 -4.27 8.01
N PRO A 111 -5.59 -4.10 8.21
CA PRO A 111 -4.60 -4.31 7.15
C PRO A 111 -4.72 -5.72 6.58
N GLN A 112 -4.62 -5.88 5.26
CA GLN A 112 -4.71 -7.17 4.58
C GLN A 112 -3.46 -7.49 3.78
N GLU A 113 -2.99 -6.52 2.99
CA GLU A 113 -1.89 -6.75 2.06
C GLU A 113 -1.15 -5.44 1.83
N MET A 114 0.19 -5.50 1.86
CA MET A 114 1.04 -4.44 1.34
C MET A 114 1.72 -4.97 0.08
N ARG A 115 1.58 -4.21 -1.01
CA ARG A 115 2.23 -4.49 -2.28
C ARG A 115 3.36 -3.49 -2.50
N LEU A 116 4.52 -3.97 -2.93
CA LEU A 116 5.71 -3.17 -3.17
C LEU A 116 6.22 -3.39 -4.58
N ARG A 117 6.58 -2.32 -5.29
CA ARG A 117 7.36 -2.44 -6.51
C ARG A 117 8.77 -2.85 -6.14
N LEU A 118 9.23 -3.97 -6.71
CA LEU A 118 10.58 -4.49 -6.48
C LEU A 118 11.49 -4.31 -7.69
N ARG A 119 10.94 -3.97 -8.85
CA ARG A 119 11.62 -3.95 -10.15
C ARG A 119 11.60 -2.57 -10.78
N TYR A 120 12.57 -2.28 -11.63
CA TYR A 120 12.52 -1.09 -12.46
C TYR A 120 11.42 -1.23 -13.52
N PRO A 121 10.64 -0.18 -13.82
CA PRO A 121 9.56 -0.27 -14.81
C PRO A 121 10.08 -0.57 -16.21
N ASN A 122 11.20 0.05 -16.58
CA ASN A 122 11.81 -0.08 -17.91
C ASN A 122 12.79 -1.25 -18.02
N ASP A 123 13.11 -1.90 -16.90
CA ASP A 123 13.95 -3.09 -16.84
C ASP A 123 13.47 -4.04 -15.73
N PRO A 124 12.44 -4.85 -16.00
CA PRO A 124 11.95 -5.85 -15.05
C PRO A 124 13.00 -6.91 -14.67
N GLY A 125 14.12 -7.01 -15.41
CA GLY A 125 15.26 -7.85 -15.10
C GLY A 125 16.09 -7.35 -13.91
N SER A 126 15.89 -6.10 -13.48
CA SER A 126 16.63 -5.47 -12.40
C SER A 126 15.77 -5.19 -11.18
N ILE A 127 16.33 -5.47 -10.00
CA ILE A 127 15.69 -5.29 -8.70
C ILE A 127 16.12 -3.96 -8.08
N LEU A 128 15.16 -3.21 -7.53
CA LEU A 128 15.39 -1.93 -6.88
C LEU A 128 16.33 -2.07 -5.66
N PRO A 129 17.16 -1.06 -5.37
CA PRO A 129 17.98 -1.03 -4.16
C PRO A 129 17.12 -1.10 -2.90
N MET A 130 17.62 -1.81 -1.87
CA MET A 130 16.88 -1.99 -0.61
C MET A 130 16.46 -0.65 0.01
N LYS A 131 17.35 0.34 -0.01
CA LYS A 131 17.06 1.71 0.46
C LYS A 131 15.81 2.32 -0.15
N GLN A 132 15.56 2.10 -1.44
CA GLN A 132 14.39 2.61 -2.13
C GLN A 132 13.13 1.84 -1.74
N ILE A 133 13.23 0.50 -1.66
CA ILE A 133 12.11 -0.35 -1.23
C ILE A 133 11.72 -0.01 0.22
N MET A 134 12.69 0.16 1.12
CA MET A 134 12.46 0.53 2.52
C MET A 134 11.81 1.90 2.66
N ARG A 135 12.15 2.88 1.82
CA ARG A 135 11.45 4.18 1.77
C ARG A 135 9.96 3.97 1.51
N THR A 136 9.62 3.09 0.57
CA THR A 136 8.24 2.72 0.25
C THR A 136 7.58 1.95 1.40
N VAL A 137 8.25 0.98 2.03
CA VAL A 137 7.68 0.24 3.17
C VAL A 137 7.28 1.18 4.30
N LEU A 138 8.13 2.14 4.66
CA LEU A 138 7.82 3.12 5.70
C LEU A 138 6.64 4.03 5.31
N HIS A 139 6.56 4.43 4.04
CA HIS A 139 5.41 5.16 3.49
C HIS A 139 4.11 4.36 3.64
N GLU A 140 4.12 3.09 3.24
CA GLU A 140 2.96 2.20 3.33
C GLU A 140 2.57 1.91 4.80
N LEU A 141 3.54 1.78 5.69
CA LEU A 141 3.26 1.67 7.14
C LEU A 141 2.65 2.95 7.72
N ALA A 142 3.02 4.13 7.22
CA ALA A 142 2.38 5.38 7.64
C ALA A 142 0.88 5.41 7.31
N HIS A 143 0.43 4.68 6.28
CA HIS A 143 -0.98 4.54 5.96
C HIS A 143 -1.81 3.81 7.02
N PHE A 144 -1.18 3.10 7.97
CA PHE A 144 -1.90 2.48 9.08
C PHE A 144 -2.60 3.53 9.96
N HIS A 145 -2.09 4.77 9.99
CA HIS A 145 -2.65 5.88 10.77
C HIS A 145 -3.25 6.98 9.88
N HIS A 146 -2.61 7.29 8.75
CA HIS A 146 -3.00 8.43 7.92
C HIS A 146 -3.27 8.01 6.48
N ARG A 147 -4.52 8.16 6.03
CA ARG A 147 -4.92 7.74 4.68
C ARG A 147 -4.46 8.69 3.58
N ASN A 148 -4.41 9.98 3.89
CA ASN A 148 -4.08 11.02 2.93
C ASN A 148 -2.71 11.62 3.25
N HIS A 149 -1.95 11.96 2.22
CA HIS A 149 -0.59 12.47 2.23
C HIS A 149 -0.48 13.95 2.65
N PHE A 150 -1.18 14.37 3.71
CA PHE A 150 -1.02 15.71 4.29
C PHE A 150 0.13 15.76 5.31
N PHE A 151 0.31 16.92 5.94
CA PHE A 151 1.39 17.16 6.90
C PHE A 151 1.48 16.09 8.00
N SER A 152 0.35 15.65 8.56
CA SER A 152 0.32 14.60 9.59
C SER A 152 0.87 13.26 9.08
N PHE A 153 0.58 12.89 7.83
CA PHE A 153 1.15 11.69 7.21
C PHE A 153 2.67 11.77 7.12
N TYR A 154 3.21 12.85 6.55
CA TYR A 154 4.66 12.97 6.38
C TYR A 154 5.41 13.12 7.69
N ARG A 155 4.82 13.81 8.67
CA ARG A 155 5.34 13.84 10.04
C ARG A 155 5.42 12.44 10.63
N PHE A 156 4.36 11.64 10.51
CA PHE A 156 4.35 10.28 11.02
C PHE A 156 5.32 9.36 10.27
N ASN A 157 5.43 9.50 8.95
CA ASN A 157 6.39 8.77 8.14
C ASN A 157 7.84 9.07 8.60
N ALA A 158 8.15 10.34 8.90
CA ALA A 158 9.46 10.72 9.45
C ALA A 158 9.72 10.11 10.84
N VAL A 159 8.69 9.96 11.67
CA VAL A 159 8.79 9.24 12.96
C VAL A 159 9.15 7.76 12.73
N LEU A 160 8.52 7.09 11.76
CA LEU A 160 8.86 5.70 11.42
C LEU A 160 10.29 5.55 10.92
N LEU A 161 10.79 6.52 10.14
CA LEU A 161 12.19 6.53 9.74
C LEU A 161 13.12 6.69 10.95
N ALA A 162 12.86 7.66 11.82
CA ALA A 162 13.67 7.87 13.02
C ALA A 162 13.68 6.63 13.94
N GLU A 163 12.55 5.92 14.06
CA GLU A 163 12.47 4.64 14.77
C GLU A 163 13.35 3.57 14.12
N LEU A 164 13.33 3.46 12.79
CA LEU A 164 14.17 2.50 12.08
C LEU A 164 15.67 2.81 12.25
N GLU A 165 16.05 4.09 12.15
CA GLU A 165 17.43 4.53 12.38
C GLU A 165 17.87 4.24 13.82
N CYS A 166 16.97 4.39 14.79
CA CYS A 166 17.20 4.00 16.18
C CYS A 166 17.43 2.49 16.29
N ASP A 167 16.57 1.67 15.68
CA ASP A 167 16.71 0.21 15.70
C ASP A 167 18.05 -0.26 15.15
N VAL A 168 18.54 0.38 14.08
CA VAL A 168 19.85 0.08 13.49
C VAL A 168 20.98 0.51 14.41
N ARG A 169 20.90 1.72 14.99
CA ARG A 169 21.91 2.25 15.92
C ARG A 169 22.05 1.41 17.18
N GLU A 170 20.92 0.99 17.76
CA GLU A 170 20.86 0.20 18.99
C GLU A 170 21.03 -1.31 18.74
N GLY A 171 21.29 -1.73 17.51
CA GLY A 171 21.55 -3.13 17.19
C GLY A 171 20.34 -4.06 17.34
N CYS A 172 19.11 -3.55 17.23
CA CYS A 172 17.87 -4.33 17.34
C CYS A 172 17.79 -5.47 16.30
N HIS A 173 18.46 -5.31 15.16
CA HIS A 173 18.59 -6.33 14.11
C HIS A 173 19.80 -7.26 14.29
N ARG A 174 20.45 -7.25 15.47
CA ARG A 174 21.68 -8.01 15.77
C ARG A 174 22.78 -7.73 14.73
N GLU A 175 22.95 -6.44 14.42
CA GLU A 175 23.93 -5.92 13.44
C GLU A 175 23.74 -6.42 12.00
N LYS A 176 22.65 -7.13 11.70
CA LYS A 176 22.41 -7.69 10.37
C LYS A 176 21.96 -6.66 9.34
N VAL A 177 21.55 -5.46 9.75
CA VAL A 177 21.04 -4.41 8.86
C VAL A 177 22.04 -3.27 8.80
N GLY A 178 22.48 -2.92 7.59
CA GLY A 178 23.44 -1.85 7.37
C GLY A 178 22.78 -0.53 6.97
N TRP A 179 23.44 0.59 7.25
CA TRP A 179 22.98 1.94 6.85
C TRP A 179 22.74 2.12 5.34
N ARG A 180 23.36 1.28 4.50
CA ARG A 180 23.12 1.28 3.04
C ARG A 180 21.70 0.84 2.67
N GLU A 181 21.01 0.12 3.55
CA GLU A 181 19.63 -0.33 3.37
C GLU A 181 18.60 0.68 3.88
N ILE A 182 19.04 1.70 4.62
CA ILE A 182 18.15 2.65 5.30
C ILE A 182 17.99 3.93 4.46
N PRO A 183 16.75 4.38 4.19
CA PRO A 183 16.52 5.62 3.47
C PRO A 183 17.04 6.82 4.27
N SER A 184 17.60 7.82 3.58
CA SER A 184 18.08 9.05 4.24
C SER A 184 17.00 10.12 4.37
N MET A 185 15.82 9.88 3.78
CA MET A 185 14.67 10.76 3.80
C MET A 185 13.41 9.98 3.39
N VAL A 186 12.25 10.44 3.85
CA VAL A 186 10.96 9.81 3.58
C VAL A 186 10.36 10.19 2.23
N ALA A 187 10.55 11.45 1.80
CA ALA A 187 10.11 11.99 0.52
C ALA A 187 10.81 13.34 0.28
N SER A 188 10.94 13.73 -0.98
CA SER A 188 11.36 15.07 -1.40
C SER A 188 10.23 16.09 -1.25
N CYS A 189 10.57 17.38 -1.21
CA CYS A 189 9.56 18.44 -1.19
C CYS A 189 8.62 18.39 -2.40
N GLU A 190 9.13 17.99 -3.57
CA GLU A 190 8.33 17.83 -4.77
C GLU A 190 7.36 16.63 -4.66
N GLU A 191 7.85 15.47 -4.21
CA GLU A 191 6.99 14.30 -3.96
C GLU A 191 5.88 14.63 -2.96
N MET A 192 6.20 15.34 -1.87
CA MET A 192 5.23 15.78 -0.86
C MET A 192 4.20 16.77 -1.42
N ARG A 193 4.64 17.76 -2.21
CA ARG A 193 3.76 18.75 -2.81
C ARG A 193 2.80 18.09 -3.80
N ASN A 194 3.31 17.22 -4.67
CA ASN A 194 2.53 16.56 -5.70
C ASN A 194 1.45 15.64 -5.11
N SER A 195 1.78 14.87 -4.06
CA SER A 195 0.80 14.03 -3.38
C SER A 195 -0.26 14.84 -2.64
N MET A 196 0.12 15.91 -1.93
CA MET A 196 -0.84 16.80 -1.25
C MET A 196 -1.82 17.44 -2.23
N ILE A 197 -1.34 17.89 -3.40
CA ILE A 197 -2.19 18.47 -4.44
C ILE A 197 -3.19 17.43 -4.96
N ARG A 198 -2.72 16.20 -5.25
CA ARG A 198 -3.57 15.11 -5.71
C ARG A 198 -4.66 14.79 -4.69
N ASP A 199 -4.28 14.57 -3.43
CA ASP A 199 -5.22 14.21 -2.35
C ASP A 199 -6.21 15.34 -2.04
N ALA A 200 -5.77 16.60 -2.10
CA ALA A 200 -6.67 17.75 -1.99
C ALA A 200 -7.68 17.77 -3.14
N GLY A 201 -7.23 17.54 -4.37
CA GLY A 201 -8.08 17.44 -5.55
C GLY A 201 -9.09 16.31 -5.46
N GLU A 202 -8.70 15.13 -4.96
CA GLU A 202 -9.59 13.99 -4.72
C GLU A 202 -10.66 14.30 -3.68
N LYS A 203 -10.28 14.94 -2.57
CA LYS A 203 -11.24 15.37 -1.55
C LYS A 203 -12.25 16.39 -2.06
N ILE A 204 -11.79 17.37 -2.85
CA ILE A 204 -12.67 18.36 -3.47
C ILE A 204 -13.65 17.67 -4.42
N ARG A 205 -13.17 16.76 -5.28
CA ARG A 205 -14.04 15.99 -6.19
C ARG A 205 -15.06 15.16 -5.43
N ALA A 206 -14.66 14.45 -4.38
CA ALA A 206 -15.56 13.65 -3.55
C ALA A 206 -16.64 14.52 -2.90
N PHE A 207 -16.26 15.67 -2.34
CA PHE A 207 -17.19 16.63 -1.75
C PHE A 207 -18.21 17.16 -2.76
N LEU A 208 -17.75 17.58 -3.95
CA LEU A 208 -18.62 18.06 -5.02
C LEU A 208 -19.56 16.95 -5.52
N GLY A 209 -19.08 15.71 -5.63
CA GLY A 209 -19.91 14.56 -5.98
C GLY A 209 -21.04 14.32 -4.97
N SER A 210 -20.73 14.35 -3.67
CA SER A 210 -21.76 14.22 -2.62
C SER A 210 -22.77 15.37 -2.61
N LEU A 211 -22.36 16.59 -2.95
CA LEU A 211 -23.28 17.72 -3.11
C LEU A 211 -24.24 17.50 -4.29
N GLN A 212 -23.73 17.01 -5.43
CA GLN A 212 -24.55 16.71 -6.59
C GLN A 212 -25.57 15.61 -6.28
N GLU A 213 -25.15 14.52 -5.63
CA GLU A 213 -26.06 13.44 -5.20
C GLU A 213 -27.16 13.94 -4.25
N MET A 214 -26.84 14.85 -3.33
CA MET A 214 -27.86 15.47 -2.46
C MET A 214 -28.86 16.31 -3.26
N GLN A 215 -28.39 17.08 -4.24
CA GLN A 215 -29.24 17.89 -5.10
C GLN A 215 -30.17 17.01 -5.97
N ASP A 216 -29.65 15.95 -6.57
CA ASP A 216 -30.42 15.02 -7.40
C ASP A 216 -31.51 14.29 -6.57
N ASN A 217 -31.16 13.90 -5.35
CA ASN A 217 -32.12 13.28 -4.42
C ASN A 217 -33.25 14.25 -4.06
N LEU A 218 -32.96 15.53 -3.79
CA LEU A 218 -33.99 16.54 -3.51
C LEU A 218 -34.95 16.75 -4.69
N VAL A 219 -34.43 16.77 -5.92
CA VAL A 219 -35.26 16.88 -7.14
C VAL A 219 -36.15 15.65 -7.32
N SER A 220 -35.62 14.45 -7.07
CA SER A 220 -36.39 13.20 -7.18
C SER A 220 -37.53 13.09 -6.15
N VAL A 221 -37.33 13.60 -4.93
CA VAL A 221 -38.35 13.64 -3.88
C VAL A 221 -39.45 14.65 -4.19
N SER A 222 -39.08 15.82 -4.75
CA SER A 222 -40.03 16.84 -5.20
C SER A 222 -40.90 16.35 -6.37
N GLY A 223 -40.32 15.59 -7.30
CA GLY A 223 -41.05 14.95 -8.40
C GLY A 223 -42.10 13.93 -7.94
N ARG A 224 -41.87 13.19 -6.85
CA ARG A 224 -42.86 12.25 -6.28
C ARG A 224 -44.04 12.93 -5.58
N HIS A 225 -43.88 14.16 -5.07
CA HIS A 225 -44.98 14.87 -4.42
C HIS A 225 -45.97 15.47 -5.44
N ARG A 226 -45.52 15.89 -6.62
CA ARG A 226 -46.43 16.39 -7.67
C ARG A 226 -47.35 15.34 -8.30
N VAL A 227 -46.99 14.06 -8.22
CA VAL A 227 -47.81 12.98 -8.81
C VAL A 227 -48.95 12.55 -7.87
N LYS A 228 -48.91 12.93 -6.59
CA LYS A 228 -49.96 12.59 -5.61
C LYS A 228 -51.07 13.63 -5.43
N GLU A 229 -51.01 14.77 -6.11
CA GLU A 229 -52.04 15.83 -6.08
C GLU A 229 -52.96 15.82 -7.32
N LEU A 230 -52.89 14.78 -8.16
CA LEU A 230 -53.69 14.66 -9.41
C LEU A 230 -54.57 13.39 -9.47
N GLU A 231 -54.85 12.76 -8.32
CA GLU A 231 -55.89 11.71 -8.20
C GLU A 231 -57.04 12.18 -7.32
#